data_AF-A0AAD5DA59-F1
#
_entry.id   AF-A0AAD5DA59-F1
#
_cell.length_a   1.000
_cell.length_b   1.000
_cell.length_c   1.000
_cell.angle_alpha   90.00
_cell.angle_beta   90.00
_cell.angle_gamma   90.00
#
_symmetry.space_group_name_H-M   'P 1'
#
loop_
_entity.id
_entity.type
_entity.pdbx_description
1 polymer ?
#
loop_
_entity_poly.entity_id
_entity_poly.type
_entity_poly.pdbx_seq_one_letter_code
_entity_poly.pdbx_strand_id
1 'polypeptide(L)'
;YKELIGDDCTEPSWSIQLPGLPQLKIRDLPSFCNPSNTYSFALPLFKEQFDILERQVNNILVNSFDALEKEALQEIEGKLKLVGVGPIIMLSKTQKEAMAHALLESGRPFLWVIREKDGEEEEEMSRMDELKQLGLIVPWCSQLEVLSHPSLGCFVTHCGWNSTLESIACGVPVVAFPHWTDQSTNAKLIEDVWGTGVRVTSNEDGVVEGEEIRRCVE
;
A
#
# COMPACT_ATOMS: atom_id res chain seq x y z
N TYR A 1 13.58 -6.65 15.81
CA TYR A 1 13.81 -5.71 14.70
C TYR A 1 15.29 -5.33 14.55
N LYS A 2 15.89 -4.42 15.35
CA LYS A 2 17.32 -4.03 15.15
C LYS A 2 18.35 -5.17 15.17
N GLU A 3 18.09 -6.26 15.88
CA GLU A 3 18.96 -7.46 15.90
C GLU A 3 18.67 -8.45 14.76
N LEU A 4 17.55 -8.25 14.03
CA LEU A 4 17.08 -9.10 12.93
C LEU A 4 17.26 -8.45 11.55
N ILE A 5 17.37 -7.12 11.51
CA ILE A 5 17.60 -6.30 10.33
C ILE A 5 18.95 -5.64 10.56
N GLY A 6 20.00 -6.30 10.06
CA GLY A 6 21.40 -5.86 10.21
C GLY A 6 21.81 -4.83 9.15
N ASP A 7 23.08 -4.42 9.20
CA ASP A 7 23.68 -3.50 8.22
C ASP A 7 23.72 -4.10 6.80
N ASP A 8 23.58 -5.42 6.68
CA ASP A 8 23.48 -6.19 5.45
C ASP A 8 22.10 -6.15 4.78
N CYS A 9 21.10 -5.50 5.40
CA CYS A 9 19.74 -5.46 4.86
C CYS A 9 19.58 -4.70 3.53
N THR A 10 20.60 -3.97 3.10
CA THR A 10 20.67 -3.31 1.78
C THR A 10 21.18 -4.22 0.67
N GLU A 11 21.76 -5.38 0.99
CA GLU A 11 22.29 -6.32 -0.01
C GLU A 11 21.14 -6.98 -0.81
N PRO A 12 21.23 -7.10 -2.16
CA PRO A 12 20.16 -7.66 -2.99
C PRO A 12 19.77 -9.12 -2.67
N SER A 13 20.69 -9.87 -2.07
CA SER A 13 20.50 -11.24 -1.57
C SER A 13 19.88 -11.32 -0.18
N TRP A 14 19.78 -10.20 0.55
CA TRP A 14 19.24 -10.19 1.90
C TRP A 14 17.75 -10.53 1.92
N SER A 15 17.37 -11.33 2.90
CA SER A 15 15.99 -11.65 3.20
C SER A 15 15.83 -12.12 4.64
N ILE A 16 14.62 -11.97 5.17
CA ILE A 16 14.23 -12.47 6.48
C ILE A 16 13.05 -13.42 6.34
N GLN A 17 13.10 -14.53 7.08
CA GLN A 17 11.97 -15.42 7.27
C GLN A 17 11.40 -15.17 8.66
N LEU A 18 10.17 -14.67 8.73
CA LEU A 18 9.41 -14.54 9.97
C LEU A 18 8.41 -15.71 10.07
N PRO A 19 8.10 -16.21 11.27
CA PRO A 19 7.04 -17.20 11.44
C PRO A 19 5.71 -16.68 10.87
N GLY A 20 4.97 -17.54 10.16
CA GLY A 20 3.63 -17.22 9.63
C GLY A 20 3.60 -16.30 8.40
N LEU A 21 4.73 -15.80 7.91
CA LEU A 21 4.82 -14.90 6.76
C LEU A 21 5.63 -15.51 5.60
N PRO A 22 5.47 -15.05 4.35
CA PRO A 22 6.38 -15.39 3.26
C PRO A 22 7.80 -14.87 3.54
N GLN A 23 8.79 -15.33 2.77
CA GLN A 23 10.13 -14.77 2.80
C GLN A 23 10.10 -13.30 2.33
N LEU A 24 10.57 -12.39 3.19
CA LEU A 24 10.53 -10.93 2.96
C LEU A 24 11.90 -10.40 2.60
N LYS A 25 11.98 -9.51 1.59
CA LYS A 25 13.15 -8.66 1.35
C LYS A 25 12.97 -7.31 2.07
N ILE A 26 14.02 -6.49 2.12
CA ILE A 26 13.95 -5.13 2.68
C ILE A 26 12.84 -4.27 2.05
N ARG A 27 12.56 -4.46 0.75
CA ARG A 27 11.46 -3.78 0.04
C ARG A 27 10.05 -4.20 0.49
N ASP A 28 9.93 -5.34 1.17
CA ASP A 28 8.67 -5.95 1.60
C ASP A 28 8.39 -5.68 3.09
N LEU A 29 9.35 -5.09 3.81
CA LEU A 29 9.19 -4.69 5.20
C LEU A 29 8.49 -3.33 5.32
N PRO A 30 7.86 -3.02 6.47
CA PRO A 30 7.31 -1.70 6.72
C PRO A 30 8.37 -0.60 6.58
N SER A 31 8.02 0.56 6.03
CA SER A 31 8.99 1.61 5.66
C SER A 31 9.87 2.07 6.83
N PHE A 32 9.33 2.09 8.05
CA PHE A 32 10.02 2.44 9.29
C PHE A 32 11.03 1.38 9.78
N CYS A 33 11.05 0.18 9.20
CA CYS A 33 12.06 -0.85 9.48
C CYS A 33 13.39 -0.60 8.76
N ASN A 34 13.42 0.20 7.69
CA ASN A 34 14.64 0.60 7.00
C ASN A 34 15.25 1.82 7.74
N PRO A 35 16.49 1.74 8.27
CA PRO A 35 17.12 2.84 9.02
C PRO A 35 17.26 4.14 8.20
N SER A 36 17.48 4.03 6.90
CA SER A 36 17.68 5.16 5.97
C SER A 36 16.38 5.82 5.50
N ASN A 37 15.22 5.26 5.86
CA ASN A 37 13.92 5.81 5.48
C ASN A 37 13.50 6.94 6.44
N THR A 38 12.87 8.00 5.90
CA THR A 38 12.39 9.16 6.67
C THR A 38 11.44 8.80 7.83
N TYR A 39 10.73 7.66 7.75
CA TYR A 39 9.82 7.19 8.78
C TYR A 39 10.46 6.30 9.86
N SER A 40 11.78 6.06 9.81
CA SER A 40 12.48 5.16 10.75
C SER A 40 12.36 5.55 12.23
N PHE A 41 12.07 6.83 12.52
CA PHE A 41 11.76 7.32 13.87
C PHE A 41 10.54 6.65 14.50
N ALA A 42 9.62 6.07 13.71
CA ALA A 42 8.40 5.45 14.22
C ALA A 42 8.67 4.08 14.87
N LEU A 43 9.73 3.36 14.46
CA LEU A 43 10.06 2.03 14.97
C LEU A 43 10.24 1.96 16.51
N PRO A 44 11.00 2.85 17.18
CA PRO A 44 11.07 2.84 18.65
C PRO A 44 9.73 3.17 19.32
N LEU A 45 8.90 4.04 18.71
CA LEU A 45 7.57 4.38 19.24
C LEU A 45 6.61 3.19 19.17
N PHE A 46 6.61 2.45 18.04
CA PHE A 46 5.85 1.21 17.93
C PHE A 46 6.33 0.16 18.93
N LYS A 47 7.64 0.05 19.18
CA LYS A 47 8.15 -0.85 20.23
C LYS A 47 7.60 -0.51 21.61
N GLU A 48 7.61 0.77 21.99
CA GLU A 48 7.02 1.22 23.26
C GLU A 48 5.51 0.94 23.33
N GLN A 49 4.78 1.13 22.21
CA GLN A 49 3.37 0.76 22.13
C GLN A 49 3.15 -0.75 22.31
N PHE A 50 3.95 -1.62 21.68
CA PHE A 50 3.86 -3.07 21.90
C PHE A 50 4.18 -3.45 23.36
N ASP A 51 5.23 -2.86 23.96
CA ASP A 51 5.56 -3.05 25.38
C ASP A 51 4.41 -2.62 26.32
N ILE A 52 3.59 -1.63 25.93
CA ILE A 52 2.38 -1.21 26.66
C ILE A 52 1.23 -2.19 26.44
N LEU A 53 0.97 -2.59 25.18
CA LEU A 53 -0.11 -3.53 24.83
C LEU A 53 0.04 -4.86 25.57
N GLU A 54 1.25 -5.45 25.56
CA GLU A 54 1.57 -6.69 26.26
C GLU A 54 1.34 -6.61 27.79
N ARG A 55 1.48 -5.43 28.38
CA ARG A 55 1.37 -5.22 29.85
C ARG A 55 -0.03 -4.83 30.30
N GLN A 56 -0.82 -4.18 29.45
CA GLN A 56 -2.04 -3.47 29.86
C GLN A 56 -3.31 -3.91 29.13
N VAL A 57 -3.20 -4.62 28.00
CA VAL A 57 -4.34 -4.89 27.12
C VAL A 57 -4.56 -6.39 26.91
N ASN A 58 -5.58 -6.92 27.59
CA ASN A 58 -5.94 -8.34 27.52
C ASN A 58 -6.68 -8.72 26.21
N ASN A 59 -7.26 -7.75 25.51
CA ASN A 59 -7.96 -7.94 24.24
C ASN A 59 -7.75 -6.70 23.36
N ILE A 60 -7.26 -6.91 22.16
CA ILE A 60 -7.35 -5.97 21.05
C ILE A 60 -8.25 -6.68 20.01
N LEU A 61 -9.08 -5.96 19.26
CA LEU A 61 -9.89 -6.61 18.21
C LEU A 61 -9.01 -7.01 17.01
N VAL A 62 -9.61 -7.48 15.92
CA VAL A 62 -8.92 -7.76 14.67
C VAL A 62 -9.66 -7.08 13.52
N ASN A 63 -8.95 -6.45 12.59
CA ASN A 63 -9.53 -6.04 11.29
C ASN A 63 -8.96 -6.95 10.18
N SER A 64 -9.10 -8.26 10.35
CA SER A 64 -8.66 -9.31 9.43
C SER A 64 -9.49 -10.56 9.73
N PHE A 65 -9.28 -11.64 8.98
CA PHE A 65 -10.01 -12.90 9.15
C PHE A 65 -9.13 -14.12 8.83
N ASP A 66 -9.47 -15.26 9.45
CA ASP A 66 -8.66 -16.49 9.43
C ASP A 66 -8.28 -16.98 8.03
N ALA A 67 -9.19 -16.85 7.06
CA ALA A 67 -8.92 -17.30 5.69
C ALA A 67 -8.00 -16.35 4.88
N LEU A 68 -7.70 -15.15 5.38
CA LEU A 68 -6.80 -14.19 4.73
C LEU A 68 -5.34 -14.35 5.19
N GLU A 69 -5.15 -14.58 6.49
CA GLU A 69 -3.83 -14.53 7.14
C GLU A 69 -3.60 -15.71 8.08
N LYS A 70 -4.15 -16.89 7.75
CA LYS A 70 -4.21 -18.07 8.63
C LYS A 70 -2.89 -18.36 9.36
N GLU A 71 -1.79 -18.45 8.63
CA GLU A 71 -0.48 -18.83 9.18
C GLU A 71 0.08 -17.73 10.11
N ALA A 72 -0.11 -16.44 9.77
CA ALA A 72 0.28 -15.32 10.62
C ALA A 72 -0.59 -15.21 11.88
N LEU A 73 -1.91 -15.43 11.74
CA LEU A 73 -2.86 -15.44 12.83
C LEU A 73 -2.61 -16.60 13.80
N GLN A 74 -2.25 -17.78 13.31
CA GLN A 74 -1.83 -18.93 14.13
C GLN A 74 -0.55 -18.67 14.93
N GLU A 75 0.42 -17.95 14.36
CA GLU A 75 1.65 -17.58 15.08
C GLU A 75 1.42 -16.56 16.21
N ILE A 76 0.38 -15.74 16.14
CA ILE A 76 -0.01 -14.82 17.23
C ILE A 76 -1.14 -15.37 18.12
N GLU A 77 -1.71 -16.54 17.77
CA GLU A 77 -2.82 -17.15 18.50
C GLU A 77 -2.40 -17.47 19.95
N GLY A 78 -3.16 -16.95 20.91
CA GLY A 78 -2.83 -17.04 22.35
C GLY A 78 -1.76 -16.07 22.84
N LYS A 79 -1.12 -15.27 21.97
CA LYS A 79 -0.16 -14.21 22.34
C LYS A 79 -0.80 -12.83 22.32
N LEU A 80 -1.49 -12.48 21.22
CA LEU A 80 -2.14 -11.19 20.99
C LEU A 80 -3.33 -11.34 20.02
N LYS A 81 -3.96 -10.21 19.72
CA LYS A 81 -4.85 -9.91 18.57
C LYS A 81 -4.54 -8.46 18.14
N LEU A 82 -4.84 -8.01 16.92
CA LEU A 82 -4.40 -6.67 16.44
C LEU A 82 -5.43 -6.02 15.47
N VAL A 83 -5.86 -4.77 15.76
CA VAL A 83 -6.88 -4.02 15.01
C VAL A 83 -6.30 -2.76 14.36
N GLY A 84 -6.97 -2.22 13.32
CA GLY A 84 -6.59 -0.97 12.66
C GLY A 84 -7.76 -0.09 12.23
N VAL A 85 -7.45 1.20 11.99
CA VAL A 85 -8.35 2.27 11.50
C VAL A 85 -7.69 2.92 10.27
N GLY A 86 -8.50 3.50 9.36
CA GLY A 86 -8.15 3.78 7.96
C GLY A 86 -7.22 4.98 7.64
N PRO A 87 -6.91 5.18 6.34
CA PRO A 87 -5.67 5.81 5.89
C PRO A 87 -5.71 7.33 5.59
N ILE A 88 -4.51 7.93 5.57
CA ILE A 88 -4.17 9.26 5.03
C ILE A 88 -2.99 9.08 4.07
N ILE A 89 -3.15 9.41 2.78
CA ILE A 89 -2.04 9.48 1.79
C ILE A 89 -2.22 10.66 0.83
N MET A 90 -1.09 11.25 0.43
CA MET A 90 -0.94 12.24 -0.64
C MET A 90 0.19 11.78 -1.58
N LEU A 91 0.06 12.02 -2.89
CA LEU A 91 1.09 11.73 -3.89
C LEU A 91 1.96 12.96 -4.18
N SER A 92 3.23 12.75 -4.56
CA SER A 92 4.12 13.82 -5.03
C SER A 92 3.73 14.33 -6.43
N LYS A 93 4.11 15.56 -6.79
CA LYS A 93 3.83 16.12 -8.13
C LYS A 93 4.41 15.26 -9.25
N THR A 94 5.68 14.84 -9.14
CA THR A 94 6.34 13.98 -10.12
C THR A 94 5.57 12.68 -10.34
N GLN A 95 5.07 12.06 -9.25
CA GLN A 95 4.30 10.82 -9.38
C GLN A 95 2.90 11.06 -9.95
N LYS A 96 2.24 12.19 -9.63
CA LYS A 96 0.99 12.61 -10.27
C LYS A 96 1.18 12.78 -11.80
N GLU A 97 2.23 13.47 -12.25
CA GLU A 97 2.51 13.63 -13.69
C GLU A 97 2.79 12.28 -14.38
N ALA A 98 3.60 11.39 -13.78
CA ALA A 98 3.84 10.05 -14.33
C ALA A 98 2.54 9.21 -14.45
N MET A 99 1.64 9.29 -13.46
CA MET A 99 0.31 8.68 -13.53
C MET A 99 -0.56 9.31 -14.63
N ALA A 100 -0.53 10.64 -14.78
CA ALA A 100 -1.28 11.34 -15.82
C ALA A 100 -0.87 10.87 -17.23
N HIS A 101 0.44 10.74 -17.47
CA HIS A 101 0.97 10.21 -18.73
C HIS A 101 0.50 8.75 -18.98
N ALA A 102 0.65 7.87 -17.99
CA ALA A 102 0.23 6.47 -18.12
C ALA A 102 -1.28 6.30 -18.37
N LEU A 103 -2.13 7.09 -17.70
CA LEU A 103 -3.57 7.06 -17.90
C LEU A 103 -3.94 7.47 -19.34
N LEU A 104 -3.37 8.56 -19.84
CA LEU A 104 -3.61 9.03 -21.21
C LEU A 104 -3.13 8.03 -22.27
N GLU A 105 -1.96 7.42 -22.07
CA GLU A 105 -1.42 6.41 -23.00
C GLU A 105 -2.17 5.08 -22.96
N SER A 106 -2.73 4.70 -21.80
CA SER A 106 -3.57 3.50 -21.70
C SER A 106 -4.85 3.57 -22.53
N GLY A 107 -5.36 4.79 -22.78
CA GLY A 107 -6.64 5.02 -23.46
C GLY A 107 -7.85 4.43 -22.74
N ARG A 108 -7.72 3.97 -21.48
CA ARG A 108 -8.80 3.38 -20.69
C ARG A 108 -9.54 4.45 -19.88
N PRO A 109 -10.89 4.39 -19.75
CA PRO A 109 -11.62 5.24 -18.81
C PRO A 109 -11.16 5.01 -17.38
N PHE A 110 -11.04 6.07 -16.60
CA PHE A 110 -10.60 6.01 -15.20
C PHE A 110 -11.45 6.90 -14.29
N LEU A 111 -11.44 6.57 -12.99
CA LEU A 111 -11.83 7.46 -11.91
C LEU A 111 -10.61 7.66 -11.01
N TRP A 112 -10.06 8.87 -10.99
CA TRP A 112 -8.89 9.19 -10.18
C TRP A 112 -9.28 10.11 -9.02
N VAL A 113 -9.10 9.62 -7.80
CA VAL A 113 -9.34 10.40 -6.58
C VAL A 113 -8.07 11.15 -6.21
N ILE A 114 -8.09 12.48 -6.31
CA ILE A 114 -6.97 13.36 -5.91
C ILE A 114 -7.47 14.27 -4.80
N ARG A 115 -7.08 14.01 -3.55
CA ARG A 115 -7.41 14.90 -2.44
C ARG A 115 -6.65 16.21 -2.58
N GLU A 116 -7.37 17.31 -2.46
CA GLU A 116 -6.81 18.64 -2.25
C GLU A 116 -6.24 18.74 -0.82
N LYS A 117 -5.21 19.57 -0.61
CA LYS A 117 -4.74 19.93 0.73
C LYS A 117 -5.45 21.17 1.22
N ASP A 118 -5.80 21.19 2.51
CA ASP A 118 -6.31 22.41 3.17
C ASP A 118 -5.24 23.52 3.18
N GLY A 119 -5.42 24.54 2.34
CA GLY A 119 -4.65 25.80 2.40
C GLY A 119 -3.32 25.85 1.63
N GLU A 120 -3.01 24.87 0.79
CA GLU A 120 -1.90 24.95 -0.18
C GLU A 120 -2.45 25.13 -1.60
N GLU A 121 -1.92 26.08 -2.38
CA GLU A 121 -2.14 26.13 -3.83
C GLU A 121 -1.40 24.95 -4.48
N GLU A 122 -2.12 23.88 -4.85
CA GLU A 122 -1.51 22.80 -5.63
C GLU A 122 -1.14 23.29 -7.04
N GLU A 123 0.12 23.08 -7.45
CA GLU A 123 0.55 23.35 -8.82
C GLU A 123 -0.23 22.47 -9.81
N GLU A 124 -0.87 23.10 -10.79
CA GLU A 124 -1.72 22.43 -11.78
C GLU A 124 -0.95 21.38 -12.60
N MET A 125 -1.57 20.20 -12.79
CA MET A 125 -0.98 19.11 -13.58
C MET A 125 -0.97 19.47 -15.07
N SER A 126 0.16 19.17 -15.74
CA SER A 126 0.47 19.66 -17.10
C SER A 126 -0.56 19.33 -18.18
N ARG A 127 -1.33 18.23 -18.04
CA ARG A 127 -2.27 17.70 -19.05
C ARG A 127 -3.69 17.50 -18.52
N MET A 128 -4.10 18.33 -17.56
CA MET A 128 -5.40 18.25 -16.87
C MET A 128 -6.62 18.22 -17.83
N ASP A 129 -6.62 19.01 -18.90
CA ASP A 129 -7.76 19.06 -19.83
C ASP A 129 -7.90 17.80 -20.68
N GLU A 130 -6.77 17.18 -21.08
CA GLU A 130 -6.78 15.91 -21.80
C GLU A 130 -7.28 14.77 -20.91
N LEU A 131 -6.86 14.74 -19.64
CA LEU A 131 -7.33 13.77 -18.65
C LEU A 131 -8.86 13.83 -18.48
N LYS A 132 -9.43 15.04 -18.41
CA LYS A 132 -10.88 15.27 -18.29
C LYS A 132 -11.70 14.83 -19.52
N GLN A 133 -11.06 14.61 -20.68
CA GLN A 133 -11.75 14.02 -21.84
C GLN A 133 -11.83 12.48 -21.76
N LEU A 134 -10.92 11.83 -21.02
CA LEU A 134 -10.79 10.38 -20.96
C LEU A 134 -11.37 9.76 -19.68
N GLY A 135 -11.33 10.49 -18.55
CA GLY A 135 -11.76 10.00 -17.25
C GLY A 135 -12.26 11.09 -16.31
N LEU A 136 -12.69 10.67 -15.13
CA LEU A 136 -13.18 11.55 -14.06
C LEU A 136 -12.09 11.75 -13.00
N ILE A 137 -11.89 13.00 -12.60
CA ILE A 137 -11.01 13.37 -11.47
C ILE A 137 -11.89 14.02 -10.41
N VAL A 138 -11.81 13.52 -9.17
CA VAL A 138 -12.65 13.98 -8.05
C VAL A 138 -11.84 14.07 -6.75
N PRO A 139 -12.19 14.96 -5.81
CA PRO A 139 -11.51 15.05 -4.51
C PRO A 139 -11.87 13.88 -3.57
N TRP A 140 -13.04 13.27 -3.76
CA TRP A 140 -13.54 12.16 -2.96
C TRP A 140 -14.55 11.31 -3.75
N CYS A 141 -14.64 10.02 -3.43
CA CYS A 141 -15.73 9.15 -3.89
C CYS A 141 -16.10 8.12 -2.80
N SER A 142 -17.28 7.50 -2.92
CA SER A 142 -17.65 6.36 -2.10
C SER A 142 -16.88 5.12 -2.57
N GLN A 143 -15.68 4.89 -2.01
CA GLN A 143 -14.74 3.86 -2.47
C GLN A 143 -15.40 2.48 -2.58
N LEU A 144 -16.18 2.08 -1.59
CA LEU A 144 -16.86 0.77 -1.57
C LEU A 144 -17.93 0.63 -2.68
N GLU A 145 -18.66 1.71 -3.01
CA GLU A 145 -19.61 1.70 -4.15
C GLU A 145 -18.88 1.60 -5.49
N VAL A 146 -17.74 2.29 -5.63
CA VAL A 146 -16.88 2.19 -6.83
C VAL A 146 -16.29 0.79 -6.98
N LEU A 147 -15.75 0.21 -5.90
CA LEU A 147 -15.21 -1.15 -5.87
C LEU A 147 -16.29 -2.21 -6.15
N SER A 148 -17.53 -1.96 -5.75
CA SER A 148 -18.66 -2.85 -6.02
C SER A 148 -19.28 -2.67 -7.42
N HIS A 149 -18.82 -1.70 -8.21
CA HIS A 149 -19.43 -1.37 -9.50
C HIS A 149 -18.92 -2.31 -10.62
N PRO A 150 -19.79 -2.98 -11.40
CA PRO A 150 -19.41 -4.01 -12.36
C PRO A 150 -18.59 -3.50 -13.58
N SER A 151 -18.42 -2.19 -13.73
CA SER A 151 -17.55 -1.60 -14.75
C SER A 151 -16.11 -1.37 -14.29
N LEU A 152 -15.77 -1.64 -13.03
CA LEU A 152 -14.41 -1.49 -12.53
C LEU A 152 -13.56 -2.70 -12.97
N GLY A 153 -12.50 -2.44 -13.75
CA GLY A 153 -11.58 -3.49 -14.23
C GLY A 153 -10.45 -3.83 -13.26
N CYS A 154 -9.91 -2.83 -12.56
CA CYS A 154 -8.89 -3.00 -11.52
C CYS A 154 -8.91 -1.80 -10.56
N PHE A 155 -8.25 -1.96 -9.40
CA PHE A 155 -8.07 -0.90 -8.42
C PHE A 155 -6.59 -0.59 -8.21
N VAL A 156 -6.16 0.59 -8.65
CA VAL A 156 -4.83 1.13 -8.32
C VAL A 156 -4.87 1.67 -6.90
N THR A 157 -4.12 1.05 -5.99
CA THR A 157 -4.16 1.39 -4.55
C THR A 157 -2.79 1.38 -3.92
N HIS A 158 -2.64 2.26 -2.92
CA HIS A 158 -1.45 2.32 -2.08
C HIS A 158 -1.31 1.14 -1.12
N CYS A 159 -2.20 0.15 -1.16
CA CYS A 159 -2.18 -1.04 -0.30
C CYS A 159 -2.35 -0.72 1.20
N GLY A 160 -3.05 0.37 1.55
CA GLY A 160 -3.48 0.60 2.92
C GLY A 160 -4.52 -0.43 3.32
N TRP A 161 -4.41 -0.96 4.54
CA TRP A 161 -5.09 -2.19 4.96
C TRP A 161 -6.61 -2.20 4.69
N ASN A 162 -7.33 -1.13 5.04
CA ASN A 162 -8.78 -1.04 4.79
C ASN A 162 -9.13 -1.12 3.29
N SER A 163 -8.42 -0.37 2.43
CA SER A 163 -8.64 -0.41 0.99
C SER A 163 -8.31 -1.79 0.40
N THR A 164 -7.33 -2.50 0.97
CA THR A 164 -6.99 -3.88 0.61
C THR A 164 -8.11 -4.86 0.99
N LEU A 165 -8.70 -4.74 2.19
CA LEU A 165 -9.84 -5.57 2.61
C LEU A 165 -11.08 -5.30 1.76
N GLU A 166 -11.37 -4.04 1.43
CA GLU A 166 -12.48 -3.68 0.54
C GLU A 166 -12.30 -4.26 -0.87
N SER A 167 -11.09 -4.22 -1.45
CA SER A 167 -10.83 -4.80 -2.76
C SER A 167 -10.95 -6.34 -2.76
N ILE A 168 -10.50 -7.00 -1.69
CA ILE A 168 -10.69 -8.45 -1.49
C ILE A 168 -12.19 -8.78 -1.38
N ALA A 169 -12.95 -8.03 -0.57
CA ALA A 169 -14.38 -8.25 -0.37
C ALA A 169 -15.20 -8.04 -1.64
N CYS A 170 -14.82 -7.08 -2.48
CA CYS A 170 -15.44 -6.83 -3.79
C CYS A 170 -14.90 -7.74 -4.91
N GLY A 171 -13.84 -8.51 -4.68
CA GLY A 171 -13.21 -9.37 -5.69
C GLY A 171 -12.51 -8.62 -6.82
N VAL A 172 -12.03 -7.40 -6.56
CA VAL A 172 -11.43 -6.51 -7.57
C VAL A 172 -9.92 -6.74 -7.67
N PRO A 173 -9.37 -6.99 -8.88
CA PRO A 173 -7.93 -7.09 -9.09
C PRO A 173 -7.19 -5.80 -8.72
N VAL A 174 -6.05 -5.92 -8.03
CA VAL A 174 -5.29 -4.78 -7.51
C VAL A 174 -4.04 -4.48 -8.34
N VAL A 175 -3.79 -3.19 -8.59
CA VAL A 175 -2.45 -2.68 -8.92
C VAL A 175 -1.87 -2.07 -7.65
N ALA A 176 -0.90 -2.76 -7.06
CA ALA A 176 -0.32 -2.46 -5.76
C ALA A 176 0.78 -1.40 -5.89
N PHE A 177 0.54 -0.22 -5.31
CA PHE A 177 1.36 0.98 -5.42
C PHE A 177 1.83 1.50 -4.03
N PRO A 178 2.55 0.69 -3.23
CA PRO A 178 2.87 1.04 -1.85
C PRO A 178 3.75 2.30 -1.74
N HIS A 179 3.59 3.06 -0.66
CA HIS A 179 4.39 4.27 -0.38
C HIS A 179 5.13 4.21 0.96
N TRP A 180 4.41 3.92 2.05
CA TRP A 180 4.95 4.02 3.41
C TRP A 180 4.26 3.05 4.38
N THR A 181 4.61 3.09 5.67
CA THR A 181 4.11 2.15 6.69
C THR A 181 4.22 0.68 6.25
N ASP A 182 3.26 -0.14 6.63
CA ASP A 182 2.98 -1.54 6.28
C ASP A 182 2.61 -1.79 4.80
N GLN A 183 2.42 -0.76 3.97
CA GLN A 183 1.89 -0.92 2.62
C GLN A 183 2.76 -1.82 1.73
N SER A 184 4.08 -1.78 1.90
CA SER A 184 5.02 -2.68 1.22
C SER A 184 4.80 -4.15 1.57
N THR A 185 4.46 -4.44 2.84
CA THR A 185 4.07 -5.78 3.30
C THR A 185 2.74 -6.20 2.67
N ASN A 186 1.75 -5.29 2.68
CA ASN A 186 0.43 -5.58 2.12
C ASN A 186 0.51 -5.84 0.61
N ALA A 187 1.32 -5.07 -0.11
CA ALA A 187 1.60 -5.27 -1.53
C ALA A 187 2.27 -6.64 -1.81
N LYS A 188 3.19 -7.07 -0.93
CA LYS A 188 3.80 -8.41 -0.98
C LYS A 188 2.78 -9.53 -0.78
N LEU A 189 1.80 -9.36 0.11
CA LEU A 189 0.74 -10.35 0.33
C LEU A 189 -0.22 -10.43 -0.88
N ILE A 190 -0.62 -9.28 -1.43
CA ILE A 190 -1.46 -9.17 -2.64
C ILE A 190 -0.82 -9.88 -3.84
N GLU A 191 0.48 -9.64 -4.05
CA GLU A 191 1.26 -10.17 -5.18
C GLU A 191 1.59 -11.67 -5.01
N ASP A 192 2.29 -12.04 -3.95
CA ASP A 192 2.94 -13.36 -3.83
C ASP A 192 2.12 -14.41 -3.06
N VAL A 193 1.13 -14.00 -2.24
CA VAL A 193 0.41 -14.91 -1.32
C VAL A 193 -1.05 -15.10 -1.75
N TRP A 194 -1.78 -14.01 -1.95
CA TRP A 194 -3.19 -14.05 -2.33
C TRP A 194 -3.41 -14.13 -3.85
N GLY A 195 -2.43 -13.67 -4.65
CA GLY A 195 -2.53 -13.64 -6.11
C GLY A 195 -3.67 -12.76 -6.62
N THR A 196 -4.05 -11.73 -5.87
CA THR A 196 -5.17 -10.83 -6.17
C THR A 196 -4.76 -9.56 -6.89
N GLY A 197 -3.47 -9.38 -7.18
CA GLY A 197 -2.96 -8.21 -7.88
C GLY A 197 -1.50 -8.32 -8.32
N VAL A 198 -1.02 -7.25 -8.95
CA VAL A 198 0.38 -7.08 -9.38
C VAL A 198 0.98 -5.86 -8.69
N ARG A 199 2.28 -5.88 -8.39
CA ARG A 199 2.98 -4.75 -7.76
C ARG A 199 3.78 -3.96 -8.78
N VAL A 200 3.76 -2.64 -8.63
CA VAL A 200 4.62 -1.73 -9.41
C VAL A 200 6.06 -1.76 -8.91
N THR A 201 7.00 -1.54 -9.83
CA THR A 201 8.44 -1.38 -9.54
C THR A 201 8.86 0.08 -9.73
N SER A 202 9.34 0.71 -8.67
CA SER A 202 9.96 2.04 -8.73
C SER A 202 11.40 1.98 -9.28
N ASN A 203 11.84 3.09 -9.88
CA ASN A 203 13.24 3.37 -10.20
C ASN A 203 14.07 3.71 -8.93
N GLU A 204 15.35 4.05 -9.11
CA GLU A 204 16.27 4.39 -8.01
C GLU A 204 15.84 5.65 -7.21
N ASP A 205 15.14 6.58 -7.85
CA ASP A 205 14.57 7.79 -7.22
C ASP A 205 13.22 7.53 -6.52
N GLY A 206 12.74 6.27 -6.52
CA GLY A 206 11.46 5.88 -5.93
C GLY A 206 10.24 6.17 -6.81
N VAL A 207 10.42 6.73 -8.01
CA VAL A 207 9.34 7.04 -8.97
C VAL A 207 8.97 5.80 -9.76
N VAL A 208 7.67 5.55 -9.95
CA VAL A 208 7.17 4.53 -10.88
C VAL A 208 6.95 5.17 -12.24
N GLU A 209 7.66 4.66 -13.24
CA GLU A 209 7.62 5.14 -14.62
C GLU A 209 6.29 4.82 -15.32
N GLY A 210 5.90 5.65 -16.30
CA GLY A 210 4.63 5.51 -17.01
C GLY A 210 4.45 4.15 -17.69
N GLU A 211 5.52 3.58 -18.25
CA GLU A 211 5.52 2.25 -18.87
C GLU A 211 5.18 1.13 -17.88
N GLU A 212 5.68 1.21 -16.65
CA GLU A 212 5.43 0.23 -15.57
C GLU A 212 3.99 0.35 -15.04
N ILE A 213 3.48 1.59 -14.90
CA ILE A 213 2.08 1.83 -14.55
C ILE A 213 1.18 1.21 -15.62
N ARG A 214 1.49 1.47 -16.91
CA ARG A 214 0.76 0.94 -18.05
C ARG A 214 0.77 -0.59 -18.08
N ARG A 215 1.93 -1.24 -17.89
CA ARG A 215 2.07 -2.71 -17.81
C ARG A 215 1.15 -3.33 -16.75
N CYS A 216 0.91 -2.64 -15.64
CA CYS A 216 0.09 -3.16 -14.55
C CYS A 216 -1.43 -2.96 -14.75
N VAL A 217 -1.86 -2.01 -15.60
CA VAL A 217 -3.29 -1.72 -15.83
C VAL A 217 -3.86 -2.32 -17.12
N GLU A 218 -3.04 -2.99 -17.94
CA GLU A 218 -3.45 -3.64 -19.21
C GLU A 218 -4.03 -5.05 -19.02
#